data_AF-A0A661ZF13-F1
#
_entry.id   AF-A0A661ZF13-F1
#
_cell.length_a   1.000
_cell.length_b   1.000
_cell.length_c   1.000
_cell.angle_alpha   90.00
_cell.angle_beta   90.00
_cell.angle_gamma   90.00
#
_symmetry.space_group_name_H-M   'P 1'
#
loop_
_entity.id
_entity.type
_entity.pdbx_description
1 polymer ?
#
loop_
_entity_poly.entity_id
_entity_poly.type
_entity_poly.pdbx_seq_one_letter_code
_entity_poly.pdbx_strand_id
1 'polypeptide(L)'
;AGKQALYSNTTGLSNTALGESSLFSNTTASGNTAVGNRALYSNSTGDFNTATGRSSLILNSTGTKNVANGESALFQNTTGNENTVMGYSAQYYNTTGSNNVAIGTEANLYNQTGTENTIVGHEAGQGTSTHSKTGNVFIGYRAGYNDITSNKLYIENSSSSTPLIYGDFANDSLRFNGNTNVIGTLNINDAYSFPTTDGTNGQVLSTNGSGVLSFSAFDVDDNDADSTNELNTNVVLNGNNLEVTDAGGTLSADLSLFLDNTDAQTLTITNDSLSISGGDTVNLASYLDNTDVQTLTITNDSLSITGGDTVSLVSYLDNTDAQTLSISNDSITISNGNQIDLSPYLDADNLGNHIATQNIQLNANWLSNDGGNEGIRIDNDGNVGIGTTAPEALLDIVSATQAHMLKLENTTAGGDFLTMIGDTGDTIFDFNSESLVSKEVIKIYDGNVQGAEISADPAAPTYFHSGNVGIGIKDPQVMLHLGGSDFNQGYIRL
;
A
#
# COMPACT_ATOMS: atom_id res chain seq x y z
N ALA A 1 3.63 -55.15 -57.68
CA ALA A 1 2.34 -54.93 -58.37
C ALA A 1 1.21 -55.35 -57.43
N GLY A 2 0.17 -54.52 -57.26
CA GLY A 2 -0.95 -54.79 -56.36
C GLY A 2 -2.25 -55.06 -57.14
N LYS A 3 -3.17 -55.80 -56.53
CA LYS A 3 -4.51 -56.06 -57.08
C LYS A 3 -5.21 -54.73 -57.42
N GLN A 4 -5.73 -54.60 -58.64
CA GLN A 4 -6.43 -53.40 -59.14
C GLN A 4 -5.61 -52.10 -59.13
N ALA A 5 -4.28 -52.17 -59.20
CA ALA A 5 -3.46 -50.99 -59.46
C ALA A 5 -3.71 -50.47 -60.89
N LEU A 6 -3.88 -49.14 -61.07
CA LEU A 6 -4.15 -48.49 -62.37
C LEU A 6 -5.39 -49.01 -63.12
N TYR A 7 -6.41 -49.52 -62.40
CA TYR A 7 -7.55 -50.23 -63.01
C TYR A 7 -8.33 -49.41 -64.05
N SER A 8 -8.59 -48.12 -63.80
CA SER A 8 -9.37 -47.25 -64.69
C SER A 8 -8.55 -46.45 -65.70
N ASN A 9 -7.22 -46.65 -65.79
CA ASN A 9 -6.35 -45.79 -66.61
C ASN A 9 -6.64 -45.96 -68.10
N THR A 10 -7.06 -44.87 -68.77
CA THR A 10 -7.38 -44.88 -70.20
C THR A 10 -6.29 -44.25 -71.05
N THR A 11 -5.81 -43.05 -70.68
CA THR A 11 -4.84 -42.27 -71.48
C THR A 11 -3.69 -41.69 -70.67
N GLY A 12 -3.73 -41.78 -69.34
CA GLY A 12 -2.66 -41.30 -68.46
C GLY A 12 -1.34 -42.04 -68.68
N LEU A 13 -0.24 -41.28 -68.72
CA LEU A 13 1.11 -41.77 -69.00
C LEU A 13 2.04 -41.65 -67.79
N SER A 14 3.11 -42.45 -67.75
CA SER A 14 4.20 -42.33 -66.76
C SER A 14 3.77 -42.41 -65.29
N ASN A 15 2.77 -43.24 -64.99
CA ASN A 15 2.31 -43.47 -63.62
C ASN A 15 3.00 -44.70 -63.00
N THR A 16 3.37 -44.61 -61.72
CA THR A 16 3.88 -45.74 -60.92
C THR A 16 2.86 -46.11 -59.84
N ALA A 17 2.41 -47.37 -59.80
CA ALA A 17 1.42 -47.84 -58.83
C ALA A 17 1.87 -49.15 -58.16
N LEU A 18 2.07 -49.12 -56.83
CA LEU A 18 2.47 -50.26 -56.02
C LEU A 18 1.63 -50.36 -54.75
N GLY A 19 0.71 -51.34 -54.73
CA GLY A 19 -0.19 -51.58 -53.61
C GLY A 19 -1.59 -51.89 -54.10
N GLU A 20 -2.40 -52.59 -53.31
CA GLU A 20 -3.78 -52.89 -53.68
C GLU A 20 -4.58 -51.58 -53.87
N SER A 21 -5.27 -51.49 -55.01
CA SER A 21 -6.09 -50.35 -55.44
C SER A 21 -5.34 -49.01 -55.44
N SER A 22 -4.02 -49.01 -55.62
CA SER A 22 -3.25 -47.78 -55.86
C SER A 22 -3.59 -47.20 -57.23
N LEU A 23 -3.86 -45.89 -57.32
CA LEU A 23 -4.32 -45.22 -58.56
C LEU A 23 -5.53 -45.91 -59.22
N PHE A 24 -6.48 -46.42 -58.43
CA PHE A 24 -7.62 -47.21 -58.96
C PHE A 24 -8.46 -46.43 -59.97
N SER A 25 -8.84 -45.19 -59.65
CA SER A 25 -9.78 -44.37 -60.44
C SER A 25 -9.11 -43.47 -61.49
N ASN A 26 -7.80 -43.61 -61.70
CA ASN A 26 -7.05 -42.76 -62.64
C ASN A 26 -7.59 -42.95 -64.04
N THR A 27 -8.01 -41.88 -64.74
CA THR A 27 -8.50 -41.99 -66.13
C THR A 27 -7.50 -41.40 -67.12
N THR A 28 -7.21 -40.12 -66.97
CA THR A 28 -6.38 -39.33 -67.92
C THR A 28 -5.10 -38.79 -67.28
N ALA A 29 -4.96 -38.87 -65.95
CA ALA A 29 -3.87 -38.22 -65.25
C ALA A 29 -2.52 -38.91 -65.45
N SER A 30 -1.44 -38.12 -65.51
CA SER A 30 -0.08 -38.54 -65.86
C SER A 30 0.94 -38.16 -64.78
N GLY A 31 2.06 -38.89 -64.74
CA GLY A 31 3.21 -38.57 -63.88
C GLY A 31 2.98 -38.78 -62.38
N ASN A 32 2.01 -39.60 -61.99
CA ASN A 32 1.71 -39.88 -60.58
C ASN A 32 2.52 -41.07 -60.03
N THR A 33 2.96 -40.98 -58.78
CA THR A 33 3.59 -42.09 -58.05
C THR A 33 2.74 -42.45 -56.84
N ALA A 34 2.21 -43.67 -56.79
CA ALA A 34 1.38 -44.18 -55.70
C ALA A 34 1.96 -45.48 -55.12
N VAL A 35 2.43 -45.43 -53.88
CA VAL A 35 3.03 -46.58 -53.18
C VAL A 35 2.32 -46.78 -51.84
N GLY A 36 1.46 -47.79 -51.76
CA GLY A 36 0.66 -48.10 -50.57
C GLY A 36 -0.73 -48.64 -50.93
N ASN A 37 -1.37 -49.34 -50.00
CA ASN A 37 -2.77 -49.73 -50.17
C ASN A 37 -3.64 -48.47 -50.27
N ARG A 38 -4.40 -48.36 -51.37
CA ARG A 38 -5.29 -47.23 -51.70
C ARG A 38 -4.62 -45.86 -51.77
N ALA A 39 -3.30 -45.79 -52.00
CA ALA A 39 -2.64 -44.51 -52.31
C ALA A 39 -3.20 -43.94 -53.63
N LEU A 40 -3.60 -42.66 -53.64
CA LEU A 40 -4.24 -41.99 -54.80
C LEU A 40 -5.46 -42.73 -55.39
N TYR A 41 -6.26 -43.42 -54.56
CA TYR A 41 -7.37 -44.26 -55.03
C TYR A 41 -8.39 -43.53 -55.93
N SER A 42 -8.79 -42.31 -55.56
CA SER A 42 -9.83 -41.54 -56.24
C SER A 42 -9.30 -40.58 -57.31
N ASN A 43 -7.99 -40.52 -57.55
CA ASN A 43 -7.39 -39.58 -58.50
C ASN A 43 -7.92 -39.84 -59.90
N SER A 44 -8.57 -38.87 -60.54
CA SER A 44 -9.16 -39.05 -61.86
C SER A 44 -8.39 -38.32 -62.95
N THR A 45 -8.06 -37.04 -62.72
CA THR A 45 -7.36 -36.14 -63.66
C THR A 45 -6.22 -35.35 -63.03
N GLY A 46 -5.88 -35.57 -61.75
CA GLY A 46 -4.81 -34.86 -61.06
C GLY A 46 -3.41 -35.36 -61.46
N ASP A 47 -2.61 -34.51 -62.09
CA ASP A 47 -1.26 -34.83 -62.56
C ASP A 47 -0.16 -34.58 -61.51
N PHE A 48 0.96 -35.29 -61.66
CA PHE A 48 2.21 -35.08 -60.92
C PHE A 48 2.14 -35.19 -59.39
N ASN A 49 1.26 -36.03 -58.87
CA ASN A 49 1.16 -36.31 -57.45
C ASN A 49 2.06 -37.48 -57.02
N THR A 50 2.70 -37.36 -55.85
CA THR A 50 3.45 -38.45 -55.21
C THR A 50 2.81 -38.80 -53.88
N ALA A 51 2.28 -40.01 -53.75
CA ALA A 51 1.65 -40.54 -52.55
C ALA A 51 2.37 -41.82 -52.10
N THR A 52 2.99 -41.79 -50.92
CA THR A 52 3.63 -42.96 -50.30
C THR A 52 3.03 -43.18 -48.91
N GLY A 53 2.45 -44.35 -48.67
CA GLY A 53 1.75 -44.68 -47.43
C GLY A 53 0.33 -45.19 -47.68
N ARG A 54 -0.21 -45.91 -46.71
CA ARG A 54 -1.59 -46.43 -46.75
C ARG A 54 -2.58 -45.26 -46.77
N SER A 55 -3.50 -45.26 -47.72
CA SER A 55 -4.54 -44.22 -47.89
C SER A 55 -3.99 -42.78 -48.03
N SER A 56 -2.73 -42.60 -48.43
CA SER A 56 -2.16 -41.28 -48.72
C SER A 56 -2.82 -40.68 -49.98
N LEU A 57 -3.26 -39.42 -49.91
CA LEU A 57 -4.00 -38.74 -51.00
C LEU A 57 -5.22 -39.53 -51.54
N ILE A 58 -5.88 -40.33 -50.69
CA ILE A 58 -6.91 -41.28 -51.14
C ILE A 58 -8.12 -40.60 -51.83
N LEU A 59 -8.55 -39.42 -51.37
CA LEU A 59 -9.69 -38.70 -51.94
C LEU A 59 -9.32 -37.65 -53.01
N ASN A 60 -8.04 -37.52 -53.39
CA ASN A 60 -7.63 -36.55 -54.41
C ASN A 60 -8.37 -36.85 -55.70
N SER A 61 -9.07 -35.88 -56.28
CA SER A 61 -9.81 -36.05 -57.52
C SER A 61 -9.10 -35.36 -58.68
N THR A 62 -8.84 -34.06 -58.54
CA THR A 62 -8.25 -33.21 -59.59
C THR A 62 -7.03 -32.41 -59.12
N GLY A 63 -6.68 -32.45 -57.83
CA GLY A 63 -5.50 -31.75 -57.29
C GLY A 63 -4.20 -32.24 -57.95
N THR A 64 -3.27 -31.34 -58.19
CA THR A 64 -2.03 -31.58 -58.93
C THR A 64 -0.79 -31.21 -58.11
N LYS A 65 0.35 -31.83 -58.42
CA LYS A 65 1.66 -31.54 -57.83
C LYS A 65 1.72 -31.65 -56.29
N ASN A 66 0.93 -32.54 -55.70
CA ASN A 66 0.99 -32.79 -54.26
C ASN A 66 2.00 -33.90 -53.95
N VAL A 67 2.75 -33.73 -52.86
CA VAL A 67 3.60 -34.77 -52.26
C VAL A 67 3.01 -35.14 -50.92
N ALA A 68 2.64 -36.40 -50.72
CA ALA A 68 2.14 -36.94 -49.47
C ALA A 68 2.93 -38.20 -49.09
N ASN A 69 3.66 -38.14 -47.98
CA ASN A 69 4.45 -39.27 -47.48
C ASN A 69 4.06 -39.59 -46.04
N GLY A 70 3.27 -40.62 -45.85
CA GLY A 70 2.75 -41.04 -44.56
C GLY A 70 1.40 -41.72 -44.71
N GLU A 71 1.05 -42.57 -43.74
CA GLU A 71 -0.30 -43.10 -43.68
C GLU A 71 -1.31 -41.96 -43.47
N SER A 72 -2.33 -41.92 -44.31
CA SER A 72 -3.40 -40.91 -44.29
C SER A 72 -2.94 -39.45 -44.41
N ALA A 73 -1.72 -39.19 -44.90
CA ALA A 73 -1.29 -37.85 -45.26
C ALA A 73 -2.16 -37.31 -46.42
N LEU A 74 -2.69 -36.08 -46.27
CA LEU A 74 -3.64 -35.46 -47.22
C LEU A 74 -4.87 -36.35 -47.54
N PHE A 75 -5.39 -37.08 -46.56
CA PHE A 75 -6.47 -38.05 -46.77
C PHE A 75 -7.71 -37.45 -47.47
N GLN A 76 -8.16 -36.26 -47.05
CA GLN A 76 -9.37 -35.62 -47.58
C GLN A 76 -9.14 -34.65 -48.74
N ASN A 77 -7.92 -34.52 -49.27
CA ASN A 77 -7.66 -33.54 -50.34
C ASN A 77 -8.52 -33.90 -51.56
N THR A 78 -9.26 -32.96 -52.13
CA THR A 78 -10.06 -33.17 -53.34
C THR A 78 -9.45 -32.40 -54.52
N THR A 79 -9.25 -31.09 -54.36
CA THR A 79 -8.78 -30.20 -55.45
C THR A 79 -7.57 -29.34 -55.08
N GLY A 80 -7.06 -29.42 -53.85
CA GLY A 80 -5.87 -28.67 -53.43
C GLY A 80 -4.62 -29.06 -54.23
N ASN A 81 -3.78 -28.07 -54.54
CA ASN A 81 -2.58 -28.22 -55.36
C ASN A 81 -1.30 -27.85 -54.59
N GLU A 82 -0.17 -28.36 -55.08
CA GLU A 82 1.16 -27.89 -54.66
C GLU A 82 1.41 -27.99 -53.13
N ASN A 83 0.82 -29.00 -52.48
CA ASN A 83 1.08 -29.27 -51.07
C ASN A 83 2.23 -30.28 -50.88
N THR A 84 3.10 -30.07 -49.89
CA THR A 84 4.16 -31.00 -49.49
C THR A 84 3.94 -31.46 -48.05
N VAL A 85 3.54 -32.72 -47.89
CA VAL A 85 3.03 -33.26 -46.62
C VAL A 85 3.76 -34.55 -46.26
N MET A 86 4.27 -34.62 -45.03
CA MET A 86 4.98 -35.78 -44.52
C MET A 86 4.60 -36.08 -43.06
N GLY A 87 4.19 -37.31 -42.77
CA GLY A 87 3.82 -37.75 -41.41
C GLY A 87 2.48 -38.49 -41.37
N TYR A 88 2.26 -39.21 -40.28
CA TYR A 88 0.97 -39.87 -40.02
C TYR A 88 -0.14 -38.82 -39.85
N SER A 89 -1.19 -38.91 -40.67
CA SER A 89 -2.36 -38.02 -40.63
C SER A 89 -2.03 -36.51 -40.74
N ALA A 90 -0.86 -36.15 -41.28
CA ALA A 90 -0.52 -34.74 -41.55
C ALA A 90 -1.51 -34.17 -42.59
N GLN A 91 -2.08 -32.98 -42.30
CA GLN A 91 -3.16 -32.36 -43.09
C GLN A 91 -4.30 -33.30 -43.48
N TYR A 92 -4.72 -34.19 -42.58
CA TYR A 92 -5.78 -35.18 -42.86
C TYR A 92 -7.07 -34.56 -43.42
N TYR A 93 -7.51 -33.43 -42.86
CA TYR A 93 -8.77 -32.77 -43.21
C TYR A 93 -8.65 -31.70 -44.31
N ASN A 94 -7.49 -31.54 -44.97
CA ASN A 94 -7.36 -30.61 -46.10
C ASN A 94 -8.26 -31.06 -47.24
N THR A 95 -9.12 -30.19 -47.76
CA THR A 95 -10.01 -30.47 -48.90
C THR A 95 -9.56 -29.71 -50.14
N THR A 96 -9.38 -28.39 -50.03
CA THR A 96 -9.08 -27.51 -51.17
C THR A 96 -7.87 -26.60 -50.95
N GLY A 97 -7.31 -26.59 -49.73
CA GLY A 97 -6.11 -25.82 -49.41
C GLY A 97 -4.92 -26.21 -50.29
N SER A 98 -4.16 -25.22 -50.72
CA SER A 98 -3.05 -25.33 -51.66
C SER A 98 -1.80 -24.63 -51.11
N ASN A 99 -0.64 -24.95 -51.67
CA ASN A 99 0.64 -24.31 -51.31
C ASN A 99 1.04 -24.47 -49.84
N ASN A 100 0.66 -25.59 -49.19
CA ASN A 100 1.04 -25.84 -47.80
C ASN A 100 2.22 -26.81 -47.69
N VAL A 101 3.07 -26.58 -46.69
CA VAL A 101 4.07 -27.55 -46.21
C VAL A 101 3.64 -28.01 -44.82
N ALA A 102 3.47 -29.31 -44.62
CA ALA A 102 3.14 -29.89 -43.33
C ALA A 102 3.98 -31.14 -43.04
N ILE A 103 4.93 -31.02 -42.11
CA ILE A 103 5.90 -32.08 -41.80
C ILE A 103 5.82 -32.43 -40.32
N GLY A 104 5.39 -33.65 -40.01
CA GLY A 104 5.20 -34.15 -38.65
C GLY A 104 3.88 -34.89 -38.50
N THR A 105 3.80 -35.81 -37.55
CA THR A 105 2.53 -36.48 -37.21
C THR A 105 1.49 -35.44 -36.82
N GLU A 106 0.33 -35.49 -37.48
CA GLU A 106 -0.82 -34.58 -37.26
C GLU A 106 -0.48 -33.09 -37.39
N ALA A 107 0.59 -32.75 -38.12
CA ALA A 107 0.90 -31.36 -38.46
C ALA A 107 -0.23 -30.76 -39.30
N ASN A 108 -0.74 -29.59 -38.89
CA ASN A 108 -1.81 -28.86 -39.56
C ASN A 108 -3.09 -29.71 -39.81
N LEU A 109 -3.39 -30.67 -38.91
CA LEU A 109 -4.40 -31.72 -39.06
C LEU A 109 -5.78 -31.22 -39.53
N TYR A 110 -6.32 -30.20 -38.86
CA TYR A 110 -7.70 -29.74 -39.06
C TYR A 110 -7.87 -28.60 -40.09
N ASN A 111 -6.81 -28.23 -40.82
CA ASN A 111 -6.92 -27.19 -41.85
C ASN A 111 -7.61 -27.73 -43.10
N GLN A 112 -8.74 -27.15 -43.50
CA GLN A 112 -9.55 -27.62 -44.63
C GLN A 112 -9.27 -26.88 -45.93
N THR A 113 -9.17 -25.56 -45.88
CA THR A 113 -9.10 -24.72 -47.09
C THR A 113 -8.01 -23.66 -47.03
N GLY A 114 -7.29 -23.57 -45.92
CA GLY A 114 -6.22 -22.61 -45.74
C GLY A 114 -5.02 -22.90 -46.65
N THR A 115 -4.31 -21.84 -47.02
CA THR A 115 -3.23 -21.90 -48.01
C THR A 115 -1.92 -21.36 -47.44
N GLU A 116 -0.81 -21.61 -48.12
CA GLU A 116 0.46 -20.90 -47.85
C GLU A 116 0.99 -21.05 -46.42
N ASN A 117 0.69 -22.18 -45.75
CA ASN A 117 1.21 -22.46 -44.42
C ASN A 117 2.50 -23.31 -44.51
N THR A 118 3.51 -22.98 -43.71
CA THR A 118 4.70 -23.81 -43.46
C THR A 118 4.67 -24.31 -42.02
N ILE A 119 4.33 -25.58 -41.83
CA ILE A 119 4.08 -26.18 -40.52
C ILE A 119 4.99 -27.40 -40.33
N VAL A 120 5.88 -27.36 -39.34
CA VAL A 120 6.90 -28.38 -39.13
C VAL A 120 6.94 -28.74 -37.64
N GLY A 121 6.56 -29.98 -37.30
CA GLY A 121 6.57 -30.51 -35.93
C GLY A 121 5.39 -31.44 -35.66
N HIS A 122 5.56 -32.35 -34.70
CA HIS A 122 4.46 -33.19 -34.21
C HIS A 122 3.37 -32.31 -33.61
N GLU A 123 2.15 -32.43 -34.13
CA GLU A 123 0.96 -31.62 -33.77
C GLU A 123 1.17 -30.09 -33.91
N ALA A 124 2.18 -29.65 -34.66
CA ALA A 124 2.34 -28.22 -34.96
C ALA A 124 1.12 -27.74 -35.75
N GLY A 125 0.54 -26.62 -35.34
CA GLY A 125 -0.62 -26.03 -35.99
C GLY A 125 -1.85 -26.93 -36.10
N GLN A 126 -2.00 -27.96 -35.26
CA GLN A 126 -3.11 -28.92 -35.37
C GLN A 126 -4.48 -28.23 -35.40
N GLY A 127 -4.72 -27.31 -34.45
CA GLY A 127 -6.02 -26.68 -34.18
C GLY A 127 -6.90 -27.55 -33.28
N THR A 128 -7.91 -26.94 -32.66
CA THR A 128 -8.89 -27.64 -31.80
C THR A 128 -10.17 -28.02 -32.53
N SER A 129 -10.36 -27.52 -33.75
CA SER A 129 -11.51 -27.75 -34.61
C SER A 129 -11.13 -27.47 -36.06
N THR A 130 -12.04 -27.75 -37.00
CA THR A 130 -11.82 -27.46 -38.42
C THR A 130 -11.62 -25.97 -38.67
N HIS A 131 -10.57 -25.60 -39.40
CA HIS A 131 -10.21 -24.20 -39.68
C HIS A 131 -9.63 -24.02 -41.08
N SER A 132 -9.36 -22.76 -41.45
CA SER A 132 -8.87 -22.35 -42.77
C SER A 132 -7.72 -21.35 -42.68
N LYS A 133 -6.84 -21.53 -41.69
CA LYS A 133 -5.75 -20.60 -41.45
C LYS A 133 -4.76 -20.57 -42.61
N THR A 134 -4.24 -19.40 -42.90
CA THR A 134 -3.42 -19.12 -44.10
C THR A 134 -2.18 -18.33 -43.74
N GLY A 135 -1.09 -18.50 -44.49
CA GLY A 135 0.11 -17.65 -44.36
C GLY A 135 0.86 -17.82 -43.04
N ASN A 136 0.77 -18.98 -42.39
CA ASN A 136 1.43 -19.21 -41.10
C ASN A 136 2.77 -19.94 -41.25
N VAL A 137 3.70 -19.68 -40.33
CA VAL A 137 4.96 -20.43 -40.19
C VAL A 137 5.07 -20.96 -38.77
N PHE A 138 4.81 -22.25 -38.54
CA PHE A 138 4.88 -22.88 -37.22
C PHE A 138 5.94 -23.97 -37.20
N ILE A 139 6.92 -23.86 -36.29
CA ILE A 139 8.09 -24.75 -36.22
C ILE A 139 8.31 -25.23 -34.79
N GLY A 140 8.25 -26.55 -34.60
CA GLY A 140 8.55 -27.29 -33.36
C GLY A 140 7.35 -28.06 -32.79
N TYR A 141 7.58 -28.88 -31.74
CA TYR A 141 6.53 -29.70 -31.12
C TYR A 141 5.38 -28.83 -30.63
N ARG A 142 4.17 -29.06 -31.14
CA ARG A 142 2.96 -28.30 -30.77
C ARG A 142 3.04 -26.78 -30.96
N ALA A 143 3.96 -26.28 -31.80
CA ALA A 143 4.00 -24.87 -32.15
C ALA A 143 2.66 -24.42 -32.75
N GLY A 144 2.04 -23.38 -32.17
CA GLY A 144 0.72 -22.89 -32.63
C GLY A 144 -0.41 -23.93 -32.53
N TYR A 145 -0.31 -24.91 -31.62
CA TYR A 145 -1.25 -26.04 -31.50
C TYR A 145 -2.73 -25.62 -31.46
N ASN A 146 -3.06 -24.58 -30.68
CA ASN A 146 -4.42 -24.05 -30.57
C ASN A 146 -4.70 -22.88 -31.52
N ASP A 147 -3.70 -22.39 -32.26
CA ASP A 147 -3.85 -21.20 -33.08
C ASP A 147 -4.49 -21.54 -34.43
N ILE A 148 -5.67 -20.97 -34.65
CA ILE A 148 -6.48 -21.13 -35.87
C ILE A 148 -6.51 -19.84 -36.70
N THR A 149 -5.69 -18.84 -36.36
CA THR A 149 -5.61 -17.56 -37.05
C THR A 149 -4.53 -17.56 -38.14
N SER A 150 -4.60 -16.59 -39.04
CA SER A 150 -3.70 -16.45 -40.19
C SER A 150 -2.54 -15.49 -39.88
N ASN A 151 -1.50 -15.56 -40.72
CA ASN A 151 -0.38 -14.63 -40.75
C ASN A 151 0.46 -14.61 -39.45
N LYS A 152 0.65 -15.77 -38.81
CA LYS A 152 1.41 -15.91 -37.56
C LYS A 152 2.71 -16.69 -37.76
N LEU A 153 3.73 -16.32 -36.99
CA LEU A 153 4.98 -17.06 -36.83
C LEU A 153 5.04 -17.61 -35.39
N TYR A 154 5.25 -18.92 -35.27
CA TYR A 154 5.54 -19.59 -33.99
C TYR A 154 6.79 -20.44 -34.16
N ILE A 155 7.84 -20.16 -33.40
CA ILE A 155 8.98 -21.07 -33.24
C ILE A 155 9.05 -21.43 -31.76
N GLU A 156 8.68 -22.67 -31.44
CA GLU A 156 8.49 -23.13 -30.07
C GLU A 156 8.45 -24.66 -30.01
N ASN A 157 8.80 -25.25 -28.86
CA ASN A 157 8.75 -26.70 -28.65
C ASN A 157 7.73 -27.09 -27.57
N SER A 158 6.60 -26.40 -27.53
CA SER A 158 5.50 -26.57 -26.60
C SER A 158 4.19 -26.01 -27.18
N SER A 159 3.06 -26.27 -26.52
CA SER A 159 1.76 -25.65 -26.85
C SER A 159 1.53 -24.30 -26.17
N SER A 160 2.60 -23.62 -25.77
CA SER A 160 2.53 -22.35 -25.04
C SER A 160 1.87 -21.23 -25.87
N SER A 161 1.13 -20.34 -25.21
CA SER A 161 0.63 -19.10 -25.81
C SER A 161 1.72 -18.03 -25.94
N THR A 162 2.86 -18.21 -25.28
CA THR A 162 4.05 -17.34 -25.35
C THR A 162 5.22 -18.12 -25.96
N PRO A 163 5.26 -18.32 -27.29
CA PRO A 163 6.33 -19.07 -27.94
C PRO A 163 7.66 -18.30 -27.84
N LEU A 164 8.80 -18.98 -27.90
CA LEU A 164 10.14 -18.41 -27.82
C LEU A 164 10.31 -17.28 -28.83
N ILE A 165 9.86 -17.52 -30.07
CA ILE A 165 9.71 -16.49 -31.10
C ILE A 165 8.27 -16.48 -31.58
N TYR A 166 7.66 -15.31 -31.50
CA TYR A 166 6.35 -14.99 -32.04
C TYR A 166 6.49 -13.95 -33.15
N GLY A 167 5.69 -14.06 -34.20
CA GLY A 167 5.54 -12.98 -35.16
C GLY A 167 4.12 -12.85 -35.67
N ASP A 168 3.79 -11.64 -36.11
CA ASP A 168 2.53 -11.29 -36.74
C ASP A 168 2.82 -10.63 -38.09
N PHE A 169 2.74 -11.42 -39.16
CA PHE A 169 3.00 -10.97 -40.53
C PHE A 169 1.96 -9.96 -41.01
N ALA A 170 0.77 -9.90 -40.39
CA ALA A 170 -0.22 -8.89 -40.75
C ALA A 170 0.15 -7.48 -40.25
N ASN A 171 0.97 -7.41 -39.19
CA ASN A 171 1.37 -6.17 -38.53
C ASN A 171 2.89 -5.92 -38.62
N ASP A 172 3.61 -6.69 -39.45
CA ASP A 172 5.07 -6.65 -39.57
C ASP A 172 5.81 -6.67 -38.22
N SER A 173 5.32 -7.48 -37.29
CA SER A 173 5.81 -7.52 -35.92
C SER A 173 6.52 -8.82 -35.59
N LEU A 174 7.67 -8.72 -34.93
CA LEU A 174 8.45 -9.85 -34.38
C LEU A 174 8.68 -9.64 -32.89
N ARG A 175 8.51 -10.69 -32.10
CA ARG A 175 8.69 -10.70 -30.65
C ARG A 175 9.50 -11.92 -30.21
N PHE A 176 10.51 -11.66 -29.39
CA PHE A 176 11.25 -12.69 -28.65
C PHE A 176 10.71 -12.73 -27.22
N ASN A 177 10.14 -13.86 -26.79
CA ASN A 177 9.56 -13.99 -25.44
C ASN A 177 10.57 -14.51 -24.40
N GLY A 178 11.80 -14.84 -24.82
CA GLY A 178 12.92 -15.20 -23.94
C GLY A 178 13.98 -14.11 -23.86
N ASN A 179 14.98 -14.32 -23.00
CA ASN A 179 16.15 -13.45 -22.92
C ASN A 179 16.93 -13.49 -24.24
N THR A 180 17.16 -12.32 -24.84
CA THR A 180 17.89 -12.19 -26.09
C THR A 180 19.31 -11.73 -25.81
N ASN A 181 20.31 -12.57 -26.10
CA ASN A 181 21.72 -12.23 -25.99
C ASN A 181 22.28 -11.86 -27.37
N VAL A 182 22.69 -10.61 -27.56
CA VAL A 182 23.25 -10.11 -28.82
C VAL A 182 24.77 -10.00 -28.66
N ILE A 183 25.52 -10.83 -29.38
CA ILE A 183 27.00 -10.88 -29.30
C ILE A 183 27.66 -9.68 -30.01
N GLY A 184 26.95 -9.05 -30.95
CA GLY A 184 27.41 -7.85 -31.66
C GLY A 184 26.56 -6.63 -31.35
N THR A 185 26.42 -5.73 -32.32
CA THR A 185 25.56 -4.55 -32.20
C THR A 185 24.12 -4.90 -32.55
N LEU A 186 23.18 -4.49 -31.70
CA LEU A 186 21.76 -4.41 -32.08
C LEU A 186 21.55 -3.10 -32.85
N ASN A 187 21.39 -3.22 -34.17
CA ASN A 187 21.09 -2.10 -35.05
C ASN A 187 19.58 -2.09 -35.37
N ILE A 188 18.93 -0.96 -35.09
CA ILE A 188 17.52 -0.71 -35.37
C ILE A 188 17.45 0.38 -36.45
N ASN A 189 17.23 -0.05 -37.70
CA ASN A 189 17.05 0.81 -38.88
C ASN A 189 18.19 1.81 -39.15
N ASP A 190 19.43 1.48 -38.80
CA ASP A 190 20.61 2.38 -38.81
C ASP A 190 20.45 3.65 -37.96
N ALA A 191 19.29 3.81 -37.32
CA ALA A 191 18.90 4.96 -36.52
C ALA A 191 19.21 4.77 -35.05
N TYR A 192 19.33 3.52 -34.56
CA TYR A 192 19.74 3.26 -33.19
C TYR A 192 20.65 2.04 -33.15
N SER A 193 21.92 2.27 -32.79
CA SER A 193 22.88 1.21 -32.52
C SER A 193 23.21 1.23 -31.03
N PHE A 194 22.83 0.18 -30.30
CA PHE A 194 23.17 0.07 -28.88
C PHE A 194 24.68 -0.21 -28.70
N PRO A 195 25.36 0.44 -27.74
CA PRO A 195 26.75 0.14 -27.42
C PRO A 195 26.95 -1.35 -27.10
N THR A 196 28.07 -1.91 -27.54
CA THR A 196 28.45 -3.31 -27.23
C THR A 196 29.19 -3.45 -25.89
N THR A 197 29.41 -2.34 -25.18
CA THR A 197 30.06 -2.28 -23.87
C THR A 197 29.13 -1.65 -22.86
N ASP A 198 29.04 -2.22 -21.67
CA ASP A 198 28.23 -1.70 -20.57
C ASP A 198 28.71 -0.31 -20.11
N GLY A 199 27.77 0.50 -19.65
CA GLY A 199 28.08 1.74 -18.94
C GLY A 199 28.59 1.48 -17.52
N THR A 200 29.30 2.44 -16.96
CA THR A 200 29.70 2.43 -15.54
C THR A 200 28.63 3.08 -14.66
N ASN A 201 28.71 2.87 -13.35
CA ASN A 201 27.79 3.51 -12.38
C ASN A 201 27.79 5.04 -12.56
N GLY A 202 26.60 5.65 -12.61
CA GLY A 202 26.42 7.08 -12.86
C GLY A 202 26.31 7.49 -14.33
N GLN A 203 26.42 6.55 -15.28
CA GLN A 203 26.17 6.82 -16.69
C GLN A 203 24.73 6.51 -17.10
N VAL A 204 24.18 7.30 -18.01
CA VAL A 204 22.91 7.09 -18.70
C VAL A 204 23.15 6.78 -20.18
N LEU A 205 22.27 5.99 -20.78
CA LEU A 205 22.28 5.78 -22.23
C LEU A 205 21.66 7.00 -22.90
N SER A 206 22.48 7.80 -23.56
CA SER A 206 22.10 9.02 -24.27
C SER A 206 22.17 8.84 -25.78
N THR A 207 21.41 9.68 -26.50
CA THR A 207 21.48 9.80 -27.97
C THR A 207 22.14 11.12 -28.33
N ASN A 208 22.98 11.14 -29.35
CA ASN A 208 23.55 12.37 -29.90
C ASN A 208 22.57 13.16 -30.81
N GLY A 209 21.27 12.85 -30.76
CA GLY A 209 20.24 13.43 -31.64
C GLY A 209 20.27 12.92 -33.08
N SER A 210 21.33 12.24 -33.51
CA SER A 210 21.47 11.61 -34.82
C SER A 210 21.35 10.07 -34.77
N GLY A 211 20.94 9.53 -33.62
CA GLY A 211 20.66 8.10 -33.47
C GLY A 211 21.82 7.24 -32.95
N VAL A 212 23.01 7.83 -32.73
CA VAL A 212 24.10 7.11 -32.06
C VAL A 212 23.79 7.08 -30.57
N LEU A 213 23.63 5.87 -30.02
CA LEU A 213 23.45 5.66 -28.59
C LEU A 213 24.82 5.45 -27.93
N SER A 214 25.05 6.08 -26.78
CA SER A 214 26.28 5.93 -25.99
C SER A 214 26.00 6.12 -24.51
N PHE A 215 26.80 5.48 -23.65
CA PHE A 215 26.76 5.78 -22.21
C PHE A 215 27.53 7.08 -21.94
N SER A 216 26.86 8.07 -21.35
CA SER A 216 27.44 9.36 -20.92
C SER A 216 27.10 9.61 -19.45
N ALA A 217 27.82 10.50 -18.77
CA ALA A 217 27.42 10.95 -17.43
C ALA A 217 26.01 11.58 -17.49
N PHE A 218 25.27 11.50 -16.39
CA PHE A 218 24.03 12.26 -16.21
C PHE A 218 24.41 13.73 -16.08
N ASP A 219 24.03 14.54 -17.06
CA ASP A 219 24.29 15.97 -17.18
C ASP A 219 22.92 16.67 -17.28
N VAL A 220 22.68 17.68 -16.43
CA VAL A 220 21.43 18.43 -16.36
C VAL A 220 21.48 19.73 -17.18
N ASP A 221 21.90 19.61 -18.44
CA ASP A 221 21.47 20.41 -19.60
C ASP A 221 21.27 21.92 -19.31
N ASP A 222 22.35 22.64 -18.99
CA ASP A 222 22.42 24.11 -19.13
C ASP A 222 23.10 24.56 -20.45
N ASN A 223 23.34 23.60 -21.34
CA ASN A 223 23.89 23.77 -22.70
C ASN A 223 25.39 24.13 -22.73
N ASP A 224 26.10 24.07 -21.60
CA ASP A 224 27.53 23.82 -21.57
C ASP A 224 27.77 22.44 -20.94
N ALA A 225 28.69 21.65 -21.49
CA ALA A 225 28.91 20.26 -21.05
C ALA A 225 29.81 20.20 -19.80
N ASP A 226 29.70 21.16 -18.89
CA ASP A 226 30.53 21.27 -17.68
C ASP A 226 29.74 20.89 -16.42
N SER A 227 29.83 19.62 -16.03
CA SER A 227 29.20 19.08 -14.83
C SER A 227 29.70 19.67 -13.49
N THR A 228 30.54 20.71 -13.50
CA THR A 228 31.04 21.35 -12.27
C THR A 228 30.23 22.57 -11.83
N ASN A 229 29.41 23.16 -12.71
CA ASN A 229 28.65 24.39 -12.45
C ASN A 229 27.20 24.15 -11.95
N GLU A 230 26.74 22.90 -11.92
CA GLU A 230 25.32 22.53 -11.74
C GLU A 230 24.76 22.77 -10.32
N LEU A 231 25.59 23.18 -9.36
CA LEU A 231 25.18 23.52 -8.01
C LEU A 231 25.67 24.93 -7.62
N ASN A 232 24.74 25.85 -7.38
CA ASN A 232 25.03 27.14 -6.75
C ASN A 232 25.70 26.88 -5.39
N THR A 233 26.99 27.17 -5.31
CA THR A 233 27.81 26.95 -4.12
C THR A 233 27.58 28.01 -3.05
N ASN A 234 27.13 29.20 -3.45
CA ASN A 234 26.87 30.31 -2.54
C ASN A 234 25.82 31.29 -3.12
N VAL A 235 24.98 31.84 -2.25
CA VAL A 235 24.05 32.93 -2.56
C VAL A 235 24.17 33.96 -1.44
N VAL A 236 24.60 35.17 -1.78
CA VAL A 236 24.88 36.24 -0.82
C VAL A 236 24.35 37.58 -1.32
N LEU A 237 23.92 38.43 -0.39
CA LEU A 237 23.66 39.85 -0.64
C LEU A 237 24.90 40.65 -0.26
N ASN A 238 25.53 41.30 -1.23
CA ASN A 238 26.72 42.12 -1.05
C ASN A 238 26.38 43.59 -1.38
N GLY A 239 26.08 44.36 -0.34
CA GLY A 239 25.43 45.67 -0.52
C GLY A 239 24.03 45.49 -1.11
N ASN A 240 23.79 46.12 -2.27
CA ASN A 240 22.51 46.03 -3.00
C ASN A 240 22.49 44.93 -4.06
N ASN A 241 23.59 44.18 -4.22
CA ASN A 241 23.67 43.18 -5.27
C ASN A 241 23.38 41.79 -4.70
N LEU A 242 22.50 41.06 -5.37
CA LEU A 242 22.35 39.62 -5.18
C LEU A 242 23.43 38.92 -6.01
N GLU A 243 24.36 38.30 -5.31
CA GLU A 243 25.46 37.54 -5.89
C GLU A 243 25.20 36.05 -5.75
N VAL A 244 25.16 35.34 -6.87
CA VAL A 244 25.05 33.88 -6.94
C VAL A 244 26.36 33.35 -7.50
N THR A 245 26.98 32.40 -6.81
CA THR A 245 28.28 31.83 -7.18
C THR A 245 28.17 30.34 -7.42
N ASP A 246 28.66 29.92 -8.58
CA ASP A 246 28.88 28.52 -8.97
C ASP A 246 30.36 28.31 -9.35
N ALA A 247 30.70 27.18 -10.00
CA ALA A 247 32.06 26.91 -10.47
C ALA A 247 32.49 27.79 -11.67
N GLY A 248 31.55 28.34 -12.42
CA GLY A 248 31.78 29.28 -13.53
C GLY A 248 32.03 30.72 -13.06
N GLY A 249 31.73 31.03 -11.80
CA GLY A 249 32.08 32.28 -11.13
C GLY A 249 30.89 32.91 -10.40
N THR A 250 31.00 34.21 -10.09
CA THR A 250 29.92 34.95 -9.42
C THR A 250 29.17 35.81 -10.42
N LEU A 251 27.87 35.56 -10.57
CA LEU A 251 26.94 36.46 -11.26
C LEU A 251 26.32 37.42 -10.23
N SER A 252 26.23 38.69 -10.58
CA SER A 252 25.78 39.76 -9.69
C SER A 252 24.62 40.52 -10.33
N ALA A 253 23.48 40.56 -9.66
CA ALA A 253 22.32 41.33 -10.07
C ALA A 253 22.11 42.51 -9.11
N ASP A 254 22.14 43.73 -9.65
CA ASP A 254 21.92 44.96 -8.87
C ASP A 254 20.43 45.13 -8.55
N LEU A 255 20.08 45.07 -7.26
CA LEU A 255 18.71 45.27 -6.78
C LEU A 255 18.43 46.73 -6.39
N SER A 256 19.32 47.68 -6.70
CA SER A 256 19.16 49.10 -6.37
C SER A 256 17.89 49.74 -6.93
N LEU A 257 17.33 49.18 -8.01
CA LEU A 257 16.05 49.63 -8.58
C LEU A 257 14.84 49.29 -7.69
N PHE A 258 15.00 48.38 -6.73
CA PHE A 258 13.99 47.99 -5.74
C PHE A 258 14.22 48.65 -4.38
N LEU A 259 15.27 49.48 -4.23
CA LEU A 259 15.40 50.38 -3.08
C LEU A 259 14.52 51.61 -3.34
N ASP A 260 13.22 51.46 -3.14
CA ASP A 260 12.33 52.60 -3.11
C ASP A 260 12.45 53.28 -1.73
N ASN A 261 13.21 54.37 -1.66
CA ASN A 261 13.33 55.17 -0.42
C ASN A 261 12.04 55.97 -0.11
N THR A 262 10.86 55.40 -0.39
CA THR A 262 9.55 56.07 -0.37
C THR A 262 8.98 56.22 1.05
N ASP A 263 9.61 55.61 2.05
CA ASP A 263 9.13 55.64 3.44
C ASP A 263 9.62 56.85 4.25
N ALA A 264 10.45 57.73 3.67
CA ALA A 264 10.85 58.98 4.33
C ALA A 264 9.73 60.04 4.24
N GLN A 265 8.73 59.90 5.09
CA GLN A 265 7.61 60.83 5.19
C GLN A 265 7.97 62.02 6.09
N THR A 266 8.22 63.17 5.48
CA THR A 266 8.43 64.41 6.25
C THR A 266 7.08 65.06 6.54
N LEU A 267 6.73 65.16 7.82
CA LEU A 267 5.53 65.84 8.28
C LEU A 267 5.82 67.33 8.47
N THR A 268 5.16 68.19 7.69
CA THR A 268 5.38 69.64 7.72
C THR A 268 4.09 70.36 8.10
N ILE A 269 4.18 71.23 9.12
CA ILE A 269 3.13 72.18 9.48
C ILE A 269 3.56 73.55 8.98
N THR A 270 2.74 74.15 8.12
CA THR A 270 2.94 75.54 7.70
C THR A 270 1.61 76.27 7.82
N ASN A 271 1.58 77.32 8.63
CA ASN A 271 0.34 77.97 9.08
C ASN A 271 -0.63 76.91 9.65
N ASP A 272 -1.84 76.84 9.08
CA ASP A 272 -2.93 75.98 9.53
C ASP A 272 -3.09 74.73 8.65
N SER A 273 -2.03 74.29 7.99
CA SER A 273 -2.06 73.10 7.13
C SER A 273 -0.99 72.11 7.53
N LEU A 274 -1.43 70.88 7.83
CA LEU A 274 -0.58 69.73 8.09
C LEU A 274 -0.47 68.91 6.81
N SER A 275 0.76 68.66 6.37
CA SER A 275 1.05 67.92 5.14
C SER A 275 2.12 66.87 5.36
N ILE A 276 2.00 65.74 4.66
CA ILE A 276 3.00 64.67 4.60
C ILE A 276 3.61 64.67 3.20
N SER A 277 4.93 64.53 3.08
CA SER A 277 5.60 64.58 1.78
C SER A 277 5.08 63.47 0.84
N GLY A 278 4.44 63.86 -0.25
CA GLY A 278 3.86 62.94 -1.24
C GLY A 278 2.41 62.49 -0.98
N GLY A 279 1.79 62.95 0.11
CA GLY A 279 0.40 62.64 0.45
C GLY A 279 -0.51 63.87 0.49
N ASP A 280 -1.72 63.67 1.01
CA ASP A 280 -2.74 64.71 1.10
C ASP A 280 -2.39 65.77 2.16
N THR A 281 -2.91 66.99 1.95
CA THR A 281 -2.80 68.09 2.91
C THR A 281 -4.12 68.26 3.64
N VAL A 282 -4.07 68.26 4.97
CA VAL A 282 -5.24 68.51 5.82
C VAL A 282 -5.25 69.96 6.23
N ASN A 283 -6.32 70.68 5.87
CA ASN A 283 -6.57 72.04 6.32
C ASN A 283 -7.15 72.00 7.74
N LEU A 284 -6.39 72.53 8.70
CA LEU A 284 -6.76 72.60 10.11
C LEU A 284 -7.47 73.92 10.47
N ALA A 285 -7.64 74.86 9.54
CA ALA A 285 -8.23 76.17 9.80
C ALA A 285 -9.66 76.12 10.38
N SER A 286 -10.45 75.08 10.09
CA SER A 286 -11.78 74.89 10.68
C SER A 286 -11.76 74.41 12.13
N TYR A 287 -10.59 73.99 12.63
CA TYR A 287 -10.35 73.58 14.01
C TYR A 287 -9.59 74.65 14.82
N LEU A 288 -9.12 75.74 14.18
CA LEU A 288 -8.66 76.94 14.87
C LEU A 288 -9.87 77.84 15.19
N ASP A 289 -10.51 77.62 16.33
CA ASP A 289 -11.55 78.54 16.82
C ASP A 289 -10.98 79.79 17.52
N ASN A 290 -9.65 79.92 17.61
CA ASN A 290 -8.92 81.01 18.27
C ASN A 290 -9.37 81.28 19.73
N THR A 291 -9.93 80.29 20.44
CA THR A 291 -10.48 80.49 21.79
C THR A 291 -9.56 79.98 22.90
N ASP A 292 -8.35 79.51 22.63
CA ASP A 292 -7.59 78.73 23.63
C ASP A 292 -6.73 79.54 24.61
N VAL A 293 -7.09 80.79 24.90
CA VAL A 293 -6.70 81.42 26.17
C VAL A 293 -7.95 81.86 26.92
N GLN A 294 -8.62 80.87 27.51
CA GLN A 294 -9.70 81.07 28.45
C GLN A 294 -9.11 81.17 29.85
N THR A 295 -8.82 82.40 30.29
CA THR A 295 -8.48 82.61 31.70
C THR A 295 -9.76 82.44 32.50
N LEU A 296 -9.85 81.31 33.20
CA LEU A 296 -10.93 81.00 34.11
C LEU A 296 -10.70 81.81 35.39
N THR A 297 -11.57 82.78 35.67
CA THR A 297 -11.43 83.65 36.85
C THR A 297 -12.53 83.34 37.84
N ILE A 298 -12.13 82.92 39.03
CA ILE A 298 -13.00 82.78 40.20
C ILE A 298 -12.80 84.01 41.07
N THR A 299 -13.89 84.73 41.31
CA THR A 299 -13.91 85.84 42.27
C THR A 299 -15.12 85.66 43.16
N ASN A 300 -14.86 85.48 44.47
CA ASN A 300 -15.82 84.99 45.44
C ASN A 300 -16.46 83.67 44.96
N ASP A 301 -17.78 83.65 44.82
CA ASP A 301 -18.59 82.45 44.56
C ASP A 301 -19.15 82.43 43.13
N SER A 302 -18.46 83.06 42.18
CA SER A 302 -18.87 83.08 40.76
C SER A 302 -17.71 82.71 39.86
N LEU A 303 -17.99 81.78 38.94
CA LEU A 303 -17.06 81.32 37.92
C LEU A 303 -17.37 82.01 36.60
N SER A 304 -16.37 82.66 36.03
CA SER A 304 -16.50 83.35 34.74
C SER A 304 -15.34 83.03 33.81
N ILE A 305 -15.67 82.99 32.52
CA ILE A 305 -14.74 82.84 31.40
C ILE A 305 -14.74 84.13 30.60
N THR A 306 -13.56 84.55 30.14
CA THR A 306 -13.42 85.83 29.41
C THR A 306 -14.23 85.77 28.11
N GLY A 307 -15.27 86.61 28.00
CA GLY A 307 -16.16 86.70 26.83
C GLY A 307 -17.42 85.84 26.89
N GLY A 308 -17.65 85.07 27.95
CA GLY A 308 -18.86 84.24 28.14
C GLY A 308 -19.72 84.64 29.34
N ASP A 309 -20.78 83.87 29.57
CA ASP A 309 -21.71 84.07 30.69
C ASP A 309 -21.07 83.69 32.03
N THR A 310 -21.50 84.36 33.10
CA THR A 310 -21.04 84.08 34.47
C THR A 310 -21.99 83.11 35.18
N VAL A 311 -21.45 82.05 35.77
CA VAL A 311 -22.22 81.06 36.54
C VAL A 311 -22.00 81.28 38.04
N SER A 312 -23.10 81.43 38.77
CA SER A 312 -23.09 81.50 40.24
C SER A 312 -22.91 80.11 40.82
N LEU A 313 -21.87 79.93 41.64
CA LEU A 313 -21.57 78.66 42.33
C LEU A 313 -22.19 78.58 43.73
N VAL A 314 -22.93 79.60 44.16
CA VAL A 314 -23.49 79.72 45.52
C VAL A 314 -24.40 78.54 45.91
N SER A 315 -25.05 77.89 44.95
CA SER A 315 -25.86 76.69 45.21
C SER A 315 -25.04 75.41 45.42
N TYR A 316 -23.73 75.44 45.19
CA TYR A 316 -22.80 74.32 45.30
C TYR A 316 -21.74 74.52 46.39
N LEU A 317 -21.77 75.65 47.13
CA LEU A 317 -20.99 75.83 48.35
C LEU A 317 -21.77 75.25 49.54
N ASP A 318 -21.69 73.93 49.74
CA ASP A 318 -21.91 73.35 51.06
C ASP A 318 -20.56 73.36 51.81
N ASN A 319 -20.49 74.04 52.95
CA ASN A 319 -19.24 74.20 53.71
C ASN A 319 -18.83 72.88 54.43
N THR A 320 -18.52 71.83 53.68
CA THR A 320 -18.37 70.46 54.23
C THR A 320 -16.97 69.84 54.04
N ASP A 321 -15.98 70.63 53.60
CA ASP A 321 -14.65 70.12 53.23
C ASP A 321 -13.63 69.98 54.38
N ALA A 322 -14.09 69.89 55.63
CA ALA A 322 -13.25 69.35 56.71
C ALA A 322 -13.34 67.81 56.69
N GLN A 323 -12.48 67.17 55.90
CA GLN A 323 -12.48 65.72 55.71
C GLN A 323 -11.51 65.08 56.71
N THR A 324 -12.04 64.36 57.70
CA THR A 324 -11.21 63.57 58.63
C THR A 324 -11.16 62.13 58.14
N LEU A 325 -9.96 61.56 58.05
CA LEU A 325 -9.77 60.17 57.62
C LEU A 325 -9.75 59.25 58.85
N SER A 326 -10.63 58.26 58.87
CA SER A 326 -10.79 57.31 59.98
C SER A 326 -10.78 55.88 59.45
N ILE A 327 -10.05 54.99 60.12
CA ILE A 327 -9.98 53.55 59.82
C ILE A 327 -10.74 52.80 60.92
N SER A 328 -11.70 51.96 60.51
CA SER A 328 -12.43 51.06 61.40
C SER A 328 -12.81 49.80 60.64
N ASN A 329 -12.41 48.63 61.16
CA ASN A 329 -12.48 47.33 60.48
C ASN A 329 -11.82 47.39 59.09
N ASP A 330 -12.48 46.82 58.08
CA ASP A 330 -11.99 46.68 56.71
C ASP A 330 -12.44 47.84 55.80
N SER A 331 -12.69 49.01 56.38
CA SER A 331 -13.13 50.18 55.62
C SER A 331 -12.40 51.45 56.01
N ILE A 332 -12.01 52.21 54.99
CA ILE A 332 -11.59 53.60 55.15
C ILE A 332 -12.81 54.46 54.82
N THR A 333 -13.20 55.32 55.77
CA THR A 333 -14.31 56.24 55.57
C THR A 333 -13.80 57.68 55.61
N ILE A 334 -14.12 58.44 54.58
CA ILE A 334 -13.93 59.89 54.52
C ILE A 334 -15.25 60.50 54.97
N SER A 335 -15.23 61.41 55.95
CA SER A 335 -16.45 62.08 56.41
C SER A 335 -17.15 62.81 55.27
N ASN A 336 -18.41 62.44 54.98
CA ASN A 336 -19.25 62.87 53.84
C ASN A 336 -18.81 62.42 52.44
N GLY A 337 -17.86 61.47 52.36
CA GLY A 337 -17.48 60.78 51.13
C GLY A 337 -17.94 59.32 51.12
N ASN A 338 -17.64 58.62 50.01
CA ASN A 338 -17.94 57.21 49.87
C ASN A 338 -17.06 56.36 50.80
N GLN A 339 -17.63 55.29 51.35
CA GLN A 339 -16.89 54.26 52.07
C GLN A 339 -16.09 53.45 51.04
N ILE A 340 -14.75 53.44 51.20
CA ILE A 340 -13.91 52.56 50.41
C ILE A 340 -13.84 51.23 51.16
N ASP A 341 -14.56 50.25 50.63
CA ASP A 341 -14.47 48.88 51.07
C ASP A 341 -13.13 48.29 50.62
N LEU A 342 -12.30 47.91 51.58
CA LEU A 342 -11.01 47.27 51.31
C LEU A 342 -11.15 45.75 51.17
N SER A 343 -12.36 45.19 51.33
CA SER A 343 -12.66 43.77 51.12
C SER A 343 -12.20 43.18 49.77
N PRO A 344 -12.15 43.92 48.64
CA PRO A 344 -11.69 43.37 47.37
C PRO A 344 -10.17 43.30 47.20
N TYR A 345 -9.41 43.93 48.11
CA TYR A 345 -7.94 43.93 48.14
C TYR A 345 -7.38 43.11 49.31
N LEU A 346 -8.25 42.48 50.09
CA LEU A 346 -7.90 41.34 50.93
C LEU A 346 -7.88 40.11 50.02
N ASP A 347 -6.69 39.79 49.52
CA ASP A 347 -6.48 38.57 48.74
C ASP A 347 -6.97 37.34 49.51
N ALA A 348 -7.70 36.51 48.78
CA ALA A 348 -8.32 35.28 49.23
C ALA A 348 -7.34 34.32 49.93
N ASP A 349 -7.57 34.11 51.22
CA ASP A 349 -7.47 32.78 51.82
C ASP A 349 -8.83 32.47 52.46
N ASN A 350 -9.49 31.40 52.01
CA ASN A 350 -10.80 31.01 52.54
C ASN A 350 -10.72 30.24 53.86
N LEU A 351 -9.54 30.17 54.49
CA LEU A 351 -9.34 29.51 55.78
C LEU A 351 -8.86 30.48 56.88
N GLY A 352 -9.52 31.64 56.94
CA GLY A 352 -9.72 32.34 58.22
C GLY A 352 -10.56 31.49 59.21
N ASN A 353 -10.74 32.00 60.43
CA ASN A 353 -11.34 31.32 61.60
C ASN A 353 -12.84 30.94 61.45
N HIS A 354 -13.19 30.08 60.50
CA HIS A 354 -14.56 29.62 60.30
C HIS A 354 -14.69 28.12 60.54
N ILE A 355 -15.47 27.79 61.57
CA ILE A 355 -16.11 26.50 61.76
C ILE A 355 -17.08 26.32 60.58
N ALA A 356 -16.84 25.33 59.72
CA ALA A 356 -17.76 25.00 58.64
C ALA A 356 -19.14 24.73 59.25
N THR A 357 -20.19 25.36 58.72
CA THR A 357 -21.58 25.08 59.12
C THR A 357 -22.32 24.29 58.04
N GLN A 358 -21.69 24.05 56.88
CA GLN A 358 -22.20 23.22 55.75
C GLN A 358 -21.04 22.60 54.92
N ASN A 359 -21.36 21.56 54.14
CA ASN A 359 -20.42 20.72 53.37
C ASN A 359 -19.76 21.46 52.19
N ILE A 360 -18.49 21.15 51.88
CA ILE A 360 -17.73 21.75 50.77
C ILE A 360 -17.79 20.81 49.54
N GLN A 361 -18.34 21.30 48.42
CA GLN A 361 -18.41 20.55 47.16
C GLN A 361 -17.21 20.88 46.25
N LEU A 362 -16.51 19.84 45.78
CA LEU A 362 -15.50 19.92 44.73
C LEU A 362 -15.96 19.11 43.52
N ASN A 363 -16.52 19.80 42.52
CA ASN A 363 -17.14 19.21 41.33
C ASN A 363 -18.12 18.06 41.69
N ALA A 364 -17.84 16.82 41.31
CA ALA A 364 -18.78 15.71 41.53
C ALA A 364 -18.72 15.08 42.95
N ASN A 365 -17.85 15.54 43.87
CA ASN A 365 -17.71 14.96 45.21
C ASN A 365 -17.72 16.04 46.33
N TRP A 366 -18.16 15.67 47.53
CA TRP A 366 -18.34 16.56 48.70
C TRP A 366 -17.54 16.08 49.92
N LEU A 367 -17.01 17.02 50.73
CA LEU A 367 -16.43 16.81 52.06
C LEU A 367 -17.45 17.29 53.13
N SER A 368 -17.97 16.39 53.97
CA SER A 368 -19.11 16.68 54.86
C SER A 368 -18.74 17.14 56.28
N ASN A 369 -19.62 17.99 56.84
CA ASN A 369 -19.73 18.49 58.21
C ASN A 369 -21.20 18.33 58.68
N ASP A 370 -21.68 17.09 58.72
CA ASP A 370 -22.96 16.72 59.34
C ASP A 370 -22.77 16.15 60.75
N GLY A 371 -21.54 16.20 61.28
CA GLY A 371 -21.20 15.72 62.62
C GLY A 371 -21.21 14.20 62.77
N GLY A 372 -21.33 13.46 61.67
CA GLY A 372 -21.22 12.00 61.61
C GLY A 372 -19.83 11.53 61.16
N ASN A 373 -19.56 10.24 61.37
CA ASN A 373 -18.28 9.60 61.08
C ASN A 373 -18.29 9.04 59.64
N GLU A 374 -18.63 9.86 58.65
CA GLU A 374 -18.75 9.39 57.25
C GLU A 374 -17.93 10.24 56.24
N GLY A 375 -17.22 11.27 56.72
CA GLY A 375 -16.37 12.17 55.91
C GLY A 375 -14.85 11.86 55.95
N ILE A 376 -14.05 12.63 55.22
CA ILE A 376 -12.58 12.55 55.21
C ILE A 376 -11.99 13.66 56.10
N ARG A 377 -11.18 13.29 57.09
CA ARG A 377 -10.47 14.16 58.04
C ARG A 377 -8.97 13.91 57.98
N ILE A 378 -8.14 14.95 58.12
CA ILE A 378 -6.67 14.82 58.25
C ILE A 378 -6.23 15.45 59.57
N ASP A 379 -5.39 14.77 60.35
CA ASP A 379 -4.88 15.30 61.63
C ASP A 379 -3.51 16.00 61.51
N ASN A 380 -3.01 16.55 62.63
CA ASN A 380 -1.80 17.36 62.67
C ASN A 380 -0.50 16.57 62.41
N ASP A 381 -0.54 15.24 62.49
CA ASP A 381 0.60 14.37 62.18
C ASP A 381 0.51 13.86 60.72
N GLY A 382 -0.50 14.29 59.96
CA GLY A 382 -0.70 13.98 58.54
C GLY A 382 -1.54 12.73 58.30
N ASN A 383 -2.19 12.18 59.32
CA ASN A 383 -2.98 10.96 59.22
C ASN A 383 -4.36 11.22 58.64
N VAL A 384 -4.80 10.41 57.67
CA VAL A 384 -6.08 10.57 56.96
C VAL A 384 -7.13 9.59 57.48
N GLY A 385 -8.12 10.09 58.21
CA GLY A 385 -9.29 9.34 58.68
C GLY A 385 -10.47 9.43 57.72
N ILE A 386 -10.97 8.30 57.22
CA ILE A 386 -12.21 8.23 56.43
C ILE A 386 -13.25 7.49 57.26
N GLY A 387 -14.26 8.24 57.68
CA GLY A 387 -15.29 7.75 58.59
C GLY A 387 -14.86 7.59 60.05
N THR A 388 -13.80 8.30 60.46
CA THR A 388 -13.35 8.41 61.86
C THR A 388 -12.84 9.82 62.16
N THR A 389 -13.06 10.30 63.38
CA THR A 389 -12.66 11.65 63.83
C THR A 389 -11.32 11.68 64.55
N ALA A 390 -10.67 10.53 64.79
CA ALA A 390 -9.36 10.42 65.43
C ALA A 390 -8.53 9.31 64.75
N PRO A 391 -7.91 9.59 63.59
CA PRO A 391 -7.10 8.60 62.88
C PRO A 391 -5.82 8.27 63.65
N GLU A 392 -5.56 6.99 63.91
CA GLU A 392 -4.37 6.55 64.67
C GLU A 392 -3.18 6.13 63.77
N ALA A 393 -3.36 6.17 62.45
CA ALA A 393 -2.36 5.83 61.43
C ALA A 393 -2.56 6.64 60.14
N LEU A 394 -1.54 6.66 59.26
CA LEU A 394 -1.49 7.55 58.08
C LEU A 394 -2.72 7.47 57.17
N LEU A 395 -3.40 6.32 57.15
CA LEU A 395 -4.72 6.14 56.55
C LEU A 395 -5.55 5.21 57.44
N ASP A 396 -6.64 5.72 58.02
CA ASP A 396 -7.53 5.01 58.96
C ASP A 396 -8.97 5.05 58.44
N ILE A 397 -9.59 3.89 58.19
CA ILE A 397 -10.90 3.78 57.53
C ILE A 397 -11.86 2.97 58.41
N VAL A 398 -12.98 3.59 58.81
CA VAL A 398 -13.93 3.03 59.80
C VAL A 398 -15.39 3.09 59.29
N SER A 399 -16.18 2.06 59.62
CA SER A 399 -17.62 1.95 59.30
C SER A 399 -18.45 1.92 60.59
N ALA A 400 -19.63 2.57 60.60
CA ALA A 400 -20.51 2.71 61.76
C ALA A 400 -21.23 1.41 62.19
N THR A 401 -21.15 0.33 61.41
CA THR A 401 -21.63 -1.02 61.80
C THR A 401 -20.62 -2.04 61.29
N GLN A 402 -19.88 -2.65 62.23
CA GLN A 402 -18.84 -3.72 62.12
C GLN A 402 -18.69 -4.37 60.73
N ALA A 403 -17.53 -4.52 60.08
CA ALA A 403 -16.12 -4.48 60.49
C ALA A 403 -15.22 -3.98 59.33
N HIS A 404 -13.98 -3.59 59.65
CA HIS A 404 -13.07 -2.79 58.82
C HIS A 404 -12.39 -3.62 57.70
N MET A 405 -12.02 -2.99 56.57
CA MET A 405 -11.01 -3.51 55.62
C MET A 405 -9.71 -2.65 55.61
N LEU A 406 -9.52 -1.87 56.67
CA LEU A 406 -8.26 -1.22 57.04
C LEU A 406 -7.21 -2.28 57.39
N LYS A 407 -5.99 -2.15 56.88
CA LYS A 407 -4.86 -2.95 57.39
C LYS A 407 -3.84 -2.11 58.13
N LEU A 408 -3.56 -2.63 59.32
CA LEU A 408 -2.53 -2.27 60.28
C LEU A 408 -1.16 -2.83 59.84
N GLU A 409 -0.14 -1.98 59.79
CA GLU A 409 1.26 -2.42 59.87
C GLU A 409 1.86 -1.99 61.21
N ASN A 410 2.50 -2.94 61.90
CA ASN A 410 3.26 -2.73 63.14
C ASN A 410 4.76 -2.64 62.80
N THR A 411 5.42 -1.60 63.30
CA THR A 411 6.84 -1.31 63.09
C THR A 411 7.82 -2.12 63.96
N THR A 412 7.45 -3.30 64.49
CA THR A 412 8.39 -4.14 65.28
C THR A 412 8.29 -5.65 65.00
N ALA A 413 9.46 -6.28 64.95
CA ALA A 413 9.73 -7.63 64.47
C ALA A 413 8.86 -8.75 65.08
N GLY A 414 8.29 -9.58 64.20
CA GLY A 414 7.83 -10.92 64.57
C GLY A 414 6.34 -11.23 64.39
N GLY A 415 5.66 -10.66 63.40
CA GLY A 415 4.31 -11.12 63.02
C GLY A 415 3.89 -10.60 61.65
N ASP A 416 3.39 -11.50 60.82
CA ASP A 416 2.82 -11.18 59.50
C ASP A 416 1.62 -10.22 59.61
N PHE A 417 1.15 -9.69 58.46
CA PHE A 417 -0.23 -9.89 57.92
C PHE A 417 -0.66 -8.73 57.00
N LEU A 418 -0.12 -8.57 55.76
CA LEU A 418 -0.99 -8.29 54.60
C LEU A 418 -1.21 -9.61 53.84
N THR A 419 -2.31 -10.34 53.96
CA THR A 419 -3.49 -10.14 54.80
C THR A 419 -4.77 -9.91 54.00
N MET A 420 -4.84 -10.24 52.71
CA MET A 420 -6.09 -10.09 51.95
C MET A 420 -6.94 -11.34 52.16
N ILE A 421 -8.06 -11.07 52.83
CA ILE A 421 -8.98 -12.00 53.41
C ILE A 421 -10.35 -11.69 52.79
N GLY A 422 -11.02 -12.67 52.17
CA GLY A 422 -12.36 -13.01 52.64
C GLY A 422 -12.18 -14.22 53.56
N ASP A 423 -12.44 -14.10 54.86
CA ASP A 423 -11.79 -14.80 56.02
C ASP A 423 -10.40 -15.53 55.88
N THR A 424 -9.64 -15.35 54.78
CA THR A 424 -8.36 -15.97 54.36
C THR A 424 -8.46 -17.47 54.14
N GLY A 425 -8.08 -18.02 53.00
CA GLY A 425 -7.01 -17.56 52.12
C GLY A 425 -7.11 -18.25 50.77
N ASP A 426 -8.26 -18.07 50.12
CA ASP A 426 -8.23 -18.03 48.66
C ASP A 426 -7.44 -16.80 48.25
N THR A 427 -6.20 -17.09 47.89
CA THR A 427 -5.29 -16.20 47.17
C THR A 427 -5.58 -16.40 45.69
N ILE A 428 -5.52 -15.36 44.87
CA ILE A 428 -5.39 -15.51 43.41
C ILE A 428 -3.93 -15.93 43.18
N PHE A 429 -3.58 -17.17 43.56
CA PHE A 429 -2.23 -17.62 43.97
C PHE A 429 -1.08 -17.28 43.01
N ASP A 430 -0.03 -16.62 43.53
CA ASP A 430 1.32 -16.53 42.98
C ASP A 430 2.31 -17.17 43.98
N PHE A 431 3.17 -18.07 43.51
CA PHE A 431 4.29 -18.62 44.29
C PHE A 431 5.58 -18.04 43.72
N ASN A 432 6.17 -17.08 44.43
CA ASN A 432 7.49 -16.54 44.10
C ASN A 432 8.54 -16.91 45.17
N SER A 433 9.07 -18.12 45.00
CA SER A 433 10.49 -18.50 44.81
C SER A 433 11.65 -18.13 45.77
N GLU A 434 11.52 -17.35 46.85
CA GLU A 434 12.71 -17.07 47.70
C GLU A 434 12.95 -18.04 48.89
N SER A 435 12.16 -19.13 49.01
CA SER A 435 12.51 -20.29 49.84
C SER A 435 12.02 -21.60 49.23
N LEU A 436 12.59 -21.94 48.07
CA LEU A 436 12.34 -23.18 47.32
C LEU A 436 13.13 -24.37 47.91
N VAL A 437 12.48 -25.17 48.75
CA VAL A 437 12.82 -26.59 48.93
C VAL A 437 11.69 -27.45 48.36
N SER A 438 11.84 -27.74 47.06
CA SER A 438 11.12 -28.75 46.26
C SER A 438 9.60 -28.55 46.04
N LYS A 439 9.25 -28.49 44.74
CA LYS A 439 7.93 -28.68 44.11
C LYS A 439 7.01 -27.45 44.08
N GLU A 440 6.94 -26.82 42.92
CA GLU A 440 5.86 -25.90 42.56
C GLU A 440 4.95 -26.55 41.50
N VAL A 441 3.64 -26.47 41.73
CA VAL A 441 2.56 -26.76 40.79
C VAL A 441 1.71 -25.49 40.70
N ILE A 442 1.38 -25.05 39.48
CA ILE A 442 0.41 -23.97 39.25
C ILE A 442 -0.98 -24.61 39.06
N LYS A 443 -1.98 -24.17 39.84
CA LYS A 443 -3.37 -24.63 39.73
C LYS A 443 -4.28 -23.46 39.38
N ILE A 444 -5.09 -23.62 38.33
CA ILE A 444 -6.11 -22.64 37.92
C ILE A 444 -7.49 -23.24 38.25
N TYR A 445 -8.28 -22.52 39.05
CA TYR A 445 -9.63 -22.94 39.44
C TYR A 445 -10.69 -22.10 38.69
N ASP A 446 -11.59 -22.78 37.98
CA ASP A 446 -12.92 -22.25 37.68
C ASP A 446 -13.94 -23.03 38.51
N GLY A 447 -14.43 -22.38 39.57
CA GLY A 447 -15.79 -22.51 40.09
C GLY A 447 -16.29 -23.83 40.66
N ASN A 448 -15.67 -25.00 40.36
CA ASN A 448 -15.77 -26.30 41.05
C ASN A 448 -15.20 -27.52 40.26
N VAL A 449 -14.37 -27.34 39.21
CA VAL A 449 -13.67 -28.46 38.52
C VAL A 449 -12.18 -28.13 38.35
N GLN A 450 -11.27 -29.07 38.70
CA GLN A 450 -9.83 -28.89 38.47
C GLN A 450 -9.52 -28.83 36.96
N GLY A 451 -9.24 -27.62 36.45
CA GLY A 451 -8.62 -27.41 35.15
C GLY A 451 -7.10 -27.65 35.25
N ALA A 452 -6.55 -28.35 34.25
CA ALA A 452 -5.14 -28.54 33.90
C ALA A 452 -4.06 -28.18 34.95
N GLU A 453 -3.36 -29.21 35.47
CA GLU A 453 -2.06 -29.01 36.14
C GLU A 453 -0.96 -28.80 35.09
N ILE A 454 -0.35 -27.61 35.08
CA ILE A 454 0.91 -27.37 34.37
C ILE A 454 2.01 -27.38 35.44
N SER A 455 2.70 -28.51 35.56
CA SER A 455 3.89 -28.64 36.39
C SER A 455 5.10 -28.03 35.66
N ALA A 456 5.88 -27.21 36.35
CA ALA A 456 7.17 -26.71 35.89
C ALA A 456 8.35 -27.64 36.25
N ASP A 457 8.08 -28.89 36.66
CA ASP A 457 9.12 -29.90 36.87
C ASP A 457 9.69 -30.40 35.52
N PRO A 458 11.00 -30.20 35.23
CA PRO A 458 11.63 -30.70 34.01
C PRO A 458 11.65 -32.24 33.90
N ALA A 459 11.18 -32.99 34.91
CA ALA A 459 11.20 -34.46 34.94
C ALA A 459 9.88 -35.21 34.66
N ALA A 460 8.72 -34.56 34.46
CA ALA A 460 7.56 -35.02 33.64
C ALA A 460 6.19 -34.45 34.09
N PRO A 461 5.52 -33.65 33.23
CA PRO A 461 4.08 -33.41 33.30
C PRO A 461 3.24 -34.63 32.87
N THR A 462 2.02 -34.72 33.39
CA THR A 462 0.92 -35.48 32.77
C THR A 462 0.44 -34.72 31.53
N TYR A 463 0.51 -35.36 30.37
CA TYR A 463 0.17 -34.74 29.09
C TYR A 463 -1.08 -35.39 28.49
N PHE A 464 -1.97 -34.55 27.95
CA PHE A 464 -3.10 -34.97 27.13
C PHE A 464 -2.76 -34.68 25.66
N HIS A 465 -2.60 -35.74 24.86
CA HIS A 465 -2.40 -35.62 23.41
C HIS A 465 -3.38 -36.55 22.68
N SER A 466 -4.25 -35.97 21.85
CA SER A 466 -5.17 -36.69 20.95
C SER A 466 -6.00 -37.81 21.61
N GLY A 467 -6.46 -37.61 22.86
CA GLY A 467 -7.30 -38.56 23.59
C GLY A 467 -6.55 -39.66 24.36
N ASN A 468 -5.21 -39.67 24.32
CA ASN A 468 -4.38 -40.61 25.08
C ASN A 468 -3.91 -39.98 26.40
N VAL A 469 -3.88 -40.77 27.49
CA VAL A 469 -3.41 -40.35 28.81
C VAL A 469 -2.05 -41.00 29.10
N GLY A 470 -1.02 -40.19 29.28
CA GLY A 470 0.34 -40.64 29.64
C GLY A 470 0.70 -40.27 31.07
N ILE A 471 0.96 -41.28 31.92
CA ILE A 471 1.56 -41.07 33.25
C ILE A 471 3.06 -41.37 33.14
N GLY A 472 3.90 -40.34 33.23
CA GLY A 472 5.37 -40.48 33.18
C GLY A 472 5.96 -40.79 31.80
N ILE A 473 5.13 -40.80 30.74
CA ILE A 473 5.59 -40.90 29.35
C ILE A 473 5.11 -39.67 28.59
N LYS A 474 6.03 -39.05 27.85
CA LYS A 474 5.83 -37.74 27.24
C LYS A 474 5.01 -37.78 25.94
N ASP A 475 4.83 -38.96 25.34
CA ASP A 475 4.13 -39.14 24.06
C ASP A 475 3.39 -40.50 24.01
N PRO A 476 2.25 -40.64 24.73
CA PRO A 476 1.54 -41.90 24.86
C PRO A 476 0.97 -42.37 23.51
N GLN A 477 1.53 -43.45 22.96
CA GLN A 477 1.15 -44.04 21.67
C GLN A 477 -0.12 -44.91 21.73
N VAL A 478 -0.70 -45.07 22.92
CA VAL A 478 -1.87 -45.91 23.17
C VAL A 478 -2.85 -45.21 24.10
N MET A 479 -4.14 -45.34 23.80
CA MET A 479 -5.21 -44.92 24.70
C MET A 479 -5.11 -45.69 26.01
N LEU A 480 -5.42 -45.05 27.13
CA LEU A 480 -5.54 -45.72 28.42
C LEU A 480 -6.67 -46.77 28.31
N HIS A 481 -6.28 -48.04 28.20
CA HIS A 481 -7.22 -49.16 28.08
C HIS A 481 -7.45 -49.77 29.46
N LEU A 482 -8.62 -49.53 30.05
CA LEU A 482 -9.01 -50.10 31.34
C LEU A 482 -9.81 -51.38 31.11
N GLY A 483 -9.20 -52.52 31.43
CA GLY A 483 -9.84 -53.84 31.38
C GLY A 483 -9.77 -54.53 32.75
N GLY A 484 -10.93 -54.92 33.28
CA GLY A 484 -11.07 -55.73 34.49
C GLY A 484 -12.39 -56.51 34.46
N SER A 485 -12.32 -57.80 34.77
CA SER A 485 -13.38 -58.81 34.54
C SER A 485 -14.57 -58.76 35.51
N ASP A 486 -14.69 -57.74 36.37
CA ASP A 486 -15.79 -57.60 37.33
C ASP A 486 -16.26 -56.13 37.47
N PHE A 487 -16.65 -55.51 36.35
CA PHE A 487 -17.39 -54.24 36.35
C PHE A 487 -18.90 -54.47 36.34
N ASN A 488 -19.40 -55.29 37.27
CA ASN A 488 -20.80 -55.30 37.66
C ASN A 488 -20.93 -54.48 38.96
N GLN A 489 -21.30 -53.20 38.80
CA GLN A 489 -21.73 -52.24 39.85
C GLN A 489 -20.69 -51.29 40.50
N GLY A 490 -19.65 -50.86 39.80
CA GLY A 490 -18.84 -49.72 40.25
C GLY A 490 -18.43 -48.83 39.08
N TYR A 491 -18.82 -47.56 39.07
CA TYR A 491 -18.35 -46.61 38.07
C TYR A 491 -16.85 -46.33 38.30
N ILE A 492 -16.01 -46.43 37.27
CA ILE A 492 -14.70 -45.75 37.25
C ILE A 492 -15.02 -44.25 37.22
N ARG A 493 -14.85 -43.58 38.35
CA ARG A 493 -14.68 -42.13 38.37
C ARG A 493 -13.17 -41.88 38.42
N LEU A 494 -12.57 -41.69 37.24
CA LEU A 494 -11.29 -40.97 37.09
C LEU A 494 -11.58 -39.47 37.16
#